data_AF-D2GZN2-F1
#
_entry.id   AF-D2GZN2-F1
#
_cell.length_a   1.000
_cell.length_b   1.000
_cell.length_c   1.000
_cell.angle_alpha   90.00
_cell.angle_beta   90.00
_cell.angle_gamma   90.00
#
_symmetry.space_group_name_H-M   'P 1'
#
loop_
_entity.id
_entity.type
_entity.pdbx_description
1 polymer ?
#
loop_
_entity_poly.entity_id
_entity_poly.type
_entity_poly.pdbx_seq_one_letter_code
_entity_poly.pdbx_strand_id
1 'polypeptide(L)'
;MPNWGGGKKCGVCQKTVYFAEEVQCEGSSFHKSCFLCMVCKKNLDSTTVAVHGEEIYCKSCYGKKYGPKGYGYGQGAGTLSTDKGESLGIRHEE
;
A
#
# COMPACT_ATOMS: atom_id res chain seq x y z
N MET A 1 19.29 -15.38 33.07
CA MET A 1 17.87 -15.65 32.73
C MET A 1 17.74 -15.47 31.22
N PRO A 2 17.40 -16.49 30.43
CA PRO A 2 17.28 -16.33 28.99
C PRO A 2 16.11 -15.39 28.67
N ASN A 3 16.40 -14.33 27.92
CA ASN A 3 15.46 -13.28 27.56
C ASN A 3 14.41 -13.87 26.59
N TRP A 4 13.21 -14.21 27.07
CA TRP A 4 12.13 -14.78 26.25
C TRP A 4 11.43 -13.74 25.34
N GLY A 5 11.97 -12.53 25.24
CA GLY A 5 11.32 -11.37 24.62
C GLY A 5 11.55 -11.23 23.12
N GLY A 6 11.36 -12.29 22.33
CA GLY A 6 11.40 -12.24 20.87
C GLY A 6 10.08 -11.74 20.28
N GLY A 7 9.54 -10.61 20.75
CA GLY A 7 8.30 -10.05 20.23
C GLY A 7 8.46 -9.59 18.78
N LYS A 8 7.49 -9.92 17.91
CA LYS A 8 7.46 -9.42 16.54
C LYS A 8 7.47 -7.88 16.58
N LYS A 9 8.33 -7.24 15.78
CA LYS A 9 8.39 -5.77 15.70
C LYS A 9 7.58 -5.28 14.51
N CYS A 10 6.94 -4.12 14.68
CA CYS A 10 6.19 -3.48 13.62
C CYS A 10 7.14 -2.95 12.55
N GLY A 11 6.92 -3.29 11.28
CA GLY A 11 7.71 -2.74 10.17
C GLY A 11 7.59 -1.21 10.02
N VAL A 12 6.51 -0.60 10.53
CA VAL A 12 6.24 0.84 10.41
C VAL A 12 6.78 1.62 11.61
N CYS A 13 6.36 1.27 12.83
CA CYS A 13 6.72 2.04 14.04
C CYS A 13 7.88 1.43 14.84
N GLN A 14 8.39 0.27 14.42
CA GLN A 14 9.45 -0.50 15.09
C GLN A 14 9.17 -0.90 16.55
N LYS A 15 7.96 -0.65 17.06
CA LYS A 15 7.51 -1.10 18.38
C LYS A 15 7.10 -2.56 18.36
N THR A 16 7.13 -3.20 19.52
CA THR A 16 6.65 -4.58 19.68
C THR A 16 5.15 -4.66 19.35
N VAL A 17 4.80 -5.63 18.53
CA VAL A 17 3.42 -5.96 18.16
C VAL A 17 2.99 -7.12 19.04
N TYR A 18 1.88 -6.95 19.75
CA TYR A 18 1.27 -8.00 20.56
C TYR A 18 0.20 -8.74 19.75
N PHE A 19 -0.07 -10.00 20.10
CA PHE A 19 -1.05 -10.86 19.42
C PHE A 19 -2.44 -10.22 19.23
N ALA A 20 -2.88 -9.34 20.14
CA ALA A 20 -4.19 -8.67 20.04
C ALA A 20 -4.30 -7.67 18.87
N GLU A 21 -3.18 -7.02 18.52
CA GLU A 21 -3.12 -5.98 17.49
C GLU A 21 -2.26 -6.39 16.30
N GLU A 22 -1.78 -7.63 16.28
CA GLU A 22 -0.94 -8.10 15.19
C GLU A 22 -1.72 -8.28 13.90
N VAL A 23 -1.15 -7.75 12.84
CA VAL A 23 -1.56 -7.97 11.46
C VAL A 23 -0.35 -8.52 10.75
N GLN A 24 -0.45 -9.76 10.30
CA GLN A 24 0.60 -10.39 9.50
C GLN A 24 0.38 -10.05 8.04
N CYS A 25 1.38 -9.46 7.39
CA CYS A 25 1.34 -9.09 5.99
C CYS A 25 2.72 -9.35 5.36
N GLU A 26 2.74 -10.16 4.30
CA GLU A 26 3.96 -10.50 3.55
C GLU A 26 5.14 -10.98 4.45
N GLY A 27 4.81 -11.75 5.50
CA GLY A 27 5.80 -12.28 6.45
C GLY A 27 6.24 -11.32 7.56
N SER A 28 5.82 -10.05 7.51
CA SER A 28 6.06 -9.03 8.53
C SER A 28 4.83 -8.82 9.44
N SER A 29 5.06 -8.39 10.68
CA SER A 29 3.98 -8.06 11.63
C SER A 29 3.81 -6.55 11.72
N PHE A 30 2.57 -6.10 11.78
CA PHE A 30 2.20 -4.68 11.91
C PHE A 30 1.12 -4.51 12.98
N HIS A 31 1.02 -3.32 13.57
CA HIS A 31 -0.16 -2.98 14.38
C HIS A 31 -1.35 -2.69 13.48
N LYS A 32 -2.57 -3.04 13.90
CA LYS A 32 -3.82 -2.62 13.24
C LYS A 32 -3.89 -1.10 12.98
N SER A 33 -3.37 -0.32 13.91
CA SER A 33 -3.29 1.15 13.81
C SER A 33 -2.19 1.64 12.87
N CYS A 34 -1.11 0.88 12.69
CA CYS A 34 -0.03 1.19 11.77
C CYS A 34 -0.27 0.65 10.35
N PHE A 35 -1.29 -0.19 10.17
CA PHE A 35 -1.65 -0.80 8.89
C PHE A 35 -2.44 0.19 8.02
N LEU A 36 -1.74 1.23 7.57
CA LEU A 36 -2.28 2.37 6.85
C LEU A 36 -1.64 2.45 5.46
N CYS A 37 -2.41 2.88 4.46
CA CYS A 37 -1.84 3.12 3.13
C CYS A 37 -0.88 4.32 3.13
N MET A 38 0.30 4.18 2.54
CA MET A 38 1.27 5.28 2.43
C MET A 38 0.78 6.48 1.60
N VAL A 39 -0.18 6.27 0.68
CA VAL A 39 -0.71 7.33 -0.19
C VAL A 39 -1.89 8.06 0.45
N CYS A 40 -2.93 7.32 0.83
CA CYS A 40 -4.18 7.91 1.31
C CYS A 40 -4.34 7.88 2.84
N LYS A 41 -3.37 7.28 3.56
CA LYS A 41 -3.39 7.07 5.01
C LYS A 41 -4.67 6.43 5.55
N LYS A 42 -5.39 5.71 4.69
CA LYS A 42 -6.58 4.94 5.07
C LYS A 42 -6.16 3.65 5.77
N ASN A 43 -6.88 3.28 6.83
CA ASN A 43 -6.78 1.95 7.44
C ASN A 43 -7.04 0.87 6.39
N LEU A 44 -6.10 -0.06 6.30
CA LEU A 44 -6.20 -1.23 5.45
C LEU A 44 -6.65 -2.42 6.29
N ASP A 45 -7.30 -3.35 5.62
CA ASP A 45 -7.68 -4.63 6.20
C ASP A 45 -6.72 -5.69 5.66
N SER A 46 -6.55 -6.80 6.39
CA SER A 46 -5.69 -7.93 5.97
C SER A 46 -6.03 -8.45 4.56
N THR A 47 -7.25 -8.20 4.08
CA THR A 47 -7.76 -8.67 2.78
C THR A 47 -7.60 -7.64 1.64
N THR A 48 -7.41 -6.36 1.96
CA THR A 48 -7.47 -5.23 1.00
C THR A 48 -6.14 -4.49 0.80
N VAL A 49 -5.10 -4.94 1.50
CA VAL A 49 -3.72 -4.44 1.37
C VAL A 49 -3.02 -5.01 0.14
N ALA A 50 -2.14 -4.19 -0.45
CA ALA A 50 -1.13 -4.60 -1.42
C ALA A 50 0.22 -4.08 -0.94
N VAL A 51 1.20 -4.96 -0.81
CA VAL A 51 2.57 -4.60 -0.44
C VAL A 51 3.38 -4.41 -1.72
N HIS A 52 4.22 -3.39 -1.75
CA HIS A 52 5.19 -3.19 -2.82
C HIS A 52 6.56 -2.93 -2.20
N GLY A 53 7.38 -3.99 -2.09
CA GLY A 53 8.67 -3.91 -1.41
C GLY A 53 8.48 -3.70 0.09
N GLU A 54 8.89 -2.54 0.61
CA GLU A 54 8.79 -2.20 2.03
C GLU A 54 7.57 -1.31 2.36
N GLU A 55 6.75 -0.98 1.36
CA GLU A 55 5.64 -0.04 1.50
C GLU A 55 4.28 -0.73 1.35
N ILE A 56 3.32 -0.33 2.21
CA ILE A 56 1.94 -0.83 2.20
C ILE A 56 1.00 0.16 1.51
N TYR A 57 0.21 -0.38 0.58
CA TYR A 57 -0.71 0.36 -0.25
C TYR A 57 -2.13 -0.21 -0.20
N CYS A 58 -3.12 0.65 -0.41
CA CYS A 58 -4.49 0.24 -0.66
C CYS A 58 -4.60 -0.34 -2.08
N LYS A 59 -5.43 -1.36 -2.35
CA LYS A 59 -5.63 -1.88 -3.74
C LYS A 59 -5.88 -0.77 -4.76
N SER A 60 -6.69 0.23 -4.41
CA SER A 60 -6.97 1.38 -5.30
C SER A 60 -5.74 2.26 -5.56
N CYS A 61 -4.89 2.43 -4.55
CA CYS A 61 -3.69 3.28 -4.59
C CYS A 61 -2.56 2.57 -5.33
N TYR A 62 -2.42 1.27 -5.05
CA TYR A 62 -1.51 0.37 -5.73
C TYR A 62 -1.82 0.33 -7.23
N GLY A 63 -3.08 0.14 -7.64
CA GLY A 63 -3.49 0.16 -9.04
C GLY A 63 -3.25 1.52 -9.73
N LYS A 64 -3.38 2.64 -9.01
CA LYS A 64 -3.07 3.98 -9.58
C LYS A 64 -1.55 4.21 -9.76
N LYS A 65 -0.73 3.66 -8.86
CA LYS A 65 0.74 3.87 -8.84
C LYS A 65 1.47 2.86 -9.74
N TYR A 66 1.11 1.59 -9.61
CA TYR A 66 1.76 0.41 -10.23
C TYR A 66 0.86 -0.36 -11.20
N GLY A 67 -0.43 -0.04 -11.26
CA GLY A 67 -1.30 -0.64 -12.27
C GLY A 67 -0.89 -0.20 -13.69
N PRO A 68 -1.30 -0.95 -14.71
CA PRO A 68 -0.93 -0.67 -16.08
C PRO A 68 -1.38 0.75 -16.48
N LYS A 69 -0.40 1.65 -16.60
CA LYS A 69 -0.56 3.01 -17.16
C LYS A 69 -0.72 2.87 -18.67
N GLY A 70 -1.90 2.46 -19.10
CA GLY A 70 -2.21 2.28 -20.52
C GLY A 70 -2.73 0.88 -20.82
N TYR A 71 -3.96 0.60 -20.40
CA TYR A 71 -5.01 -0.03 -21.20
C TYR A 71 -6.23 -0.27 -20.30
N GLY A 72 -7.22 0.62 -20.35
CA GLY A 72 -8.62 0.25 -20.11
C GLY A 72 -9.09 -0.16 -18.71
N TYR A 73 -8.58 0.39 -17.60
CA TYR A 73 -9.29 0.26 -16.31
C TYR A 73 -10.47 1.24 -16.23
N GLY A 74 -11.54 0.86 -16.95
CA GLY A 74 -12.79 1.60 -17.01
C GLY A 74 -13.63 1.19 -18.22
N GLN A 75 -14.03 -0.08 -18.35
CA GLN A 75 -15.21 -0.44 -19.15
C GLN A 75 -16.48 0.05 -18.44
N GLY A 76 -16.63 1.37 -18.34
CA GLY A 76 -17.92 2.03 -18.29
C GLY A 76 -18.14 2.62 -19.68
N ALA A 77 -19.10 2.06 -20.41
CA ALA A 77 -19.47 2.55 -21.74
C ALA A 77 -20.00 3.99 -21.60
N GLY A 78 -19.19 4.95 -22.00
CA GLY A 78 -19.54 6.36 -21.88
C GLY A 78 -18.41 7.24 -22.37
N THR A 79 -18.26 7.33 -23.69
CA THR A 79 -17.83 8.55 -24.40
C THR A 79 -16.73 9.41 -23.73
N LEU A 80 -15.52 9.32 -24.31
CA LEU A 80 -14.58 10.44 -24.58
C LEU A 80 -14.09 11.23 -23.35
N SER A 81 -12.79 11.36 -23.06
CA SER A 81 -11.80 11.96 -23.95
C SER A 81 -10.40 11.67 -23.42
N THR A 82 -9.46 11.39 -24.32
CA THR A 82 -8.03 11.59 -24.03
C THR A 82 -7.76 13.08 -24.23
N ASP A 83 -8.19 13.94 -23.29
CA ASP A 83 -7.60 15.27 -23.23
C ASP A 83 -6.21 15.14 -22.59
N LYS A 84 -5.23 15.18 -23.48
CA LYS A 84 -3.86 15.66 -23.32
C LYS A 84 -3.39 15.78 -21.86
N GLY A 85 -2.47 14.89 -21.50
CA GLY A 85 -1.66 15.00 -20.29
C GLY A 85 -0.96 16.35 -20.17
N GLU A 86 -1.59 17.27 -19.44
CA GLU A 86 -1.02 18.55 -19.04
C GLU A 86 -1.30 18.75 -17.55
N SER A 87 -0.52 18.10 -16.70
CA SER A 87 -0.38 18.48 -15.28
C SER A 87 0.76 17.75 -14.56
N LEU A 88 1.31 16.67 -15.12
CA LEU A 88 2.47 15.99 -14.56
C LEU A 88 3.68 16.23 -15.44
N GLY A 89 4.41 17.31 -15.15
CA GLY A 89 5.65 17.73 -15.82
C GLY A 89 6.77 16.72 -15.66
N ILE A 90 6.67 15.59 -16.36
CA ILE A 90 7.72 14.58 -16.42
C ILE A 90 8.36 14.70 -17.81
N ARG A 91 9.44 15.49 -17.89
CA ARG A 91 10.33 15.49 -19.05
C ARG A 91 10.99 14.11 -19.11
N HIS A 92 10.72 13.37 -20.17
CA HIS A 92 11.53 12.21 -20.54
C HIS A 92 12.74 12.73 -21.33
N GLU A 93 13.94 12.50 -20.80
CA GLU A 93 15.20 12.71 -21.52
C GLU A 93 15.51 11.43 -22.30
N GLU A 94 15.97 11.62 -23.54
CA GLU A 94 16.23 10.63 -24.59
C GLU A 94 17.49 9.79 -24.38
#